data_AF-A0A939DAU9-F1
#
_entry.id   AF-A0A939DAU9-F1
#
_cell.length_a   1.000
_cell.length_b   1.000
_cell.length_c   1.000
_cell.angle_alpha   90.00
_cell.angle_beta   90.00
_cell.angle_gamma   90.00
#
_symmetry.space_group_name_H-M   'P 1'
#
loop_
_entity.id
_entity.type
_entity.pdbx_description
1 polymer ?
#
loop_
_entity_poly.entity_id
_entity_poly.type
_entity_poly.pdbx_seq_one_letter_code
_entity_poly.pdbx_strand_id
1 'polypeptide(L)'
;MSKLNSVADSAIKAYRKVFRLPSPPGDDESLLMCIQSSSSKILSAESLFNEITDDDLIDYATYDILAEKARYSYLIKKAKEKNLHA
;
A
#
# COMPACT_ATOMS: atom_id res chain seq x y z
N MET A 1 -17.89 -10.03 26.63
CA MET A 1 -17.39 -10.20 25.25
C MET A 1 -15.89 -10.54 25.16
N SER A 2 -15.24 -11.07 26.20
CA SER A 2 -13.77 -11.25 26.21
C SER A 2 -13.24 -12.63 25.79
N LYS A 3 -14.03 -13.70 25.94
CA LYS A 3 -13.56 -15.08 25.67
C LYS A 3 -13.55 -15.48 24.18
N LEU A 4 -14.39 -14.86 23.35
CA LEU A 4 -14.45 -15.19 21.91
C LEU A 4 -13.20 -14.72 21.15
N ASN A 5 -12.68 -13.54 21.49
CA ASN A 5 -11.48 -13.01 20.84
C ASN A 5 -10.25 -13.90 21.12
N SER A 6 -10.11 -14.45 22.33
CA SER A 6 -8.92 -15.26 22.68
C SER A 6 -8.86 -16.61 21.95
N VAL A 7 -10.01 -17.21 21.63
CA VAL A 7 -10.09 -18.46 20.87
C VAL A 7 -9.75 -18.19 19.40
N ALA A 8 -10.27 -17.11 18.83
CA ALA A 8 -9.94 -16.68 17.47
C ALA A 8 -8.44 -16.38 17.32
N ASP A 9 -7.85 -15.64 18.27
CA ASP A 9 -6.41 -15.33 18.28
C ASP A 9 -5.55 -16.60 18.34
N SER A 10 -5.98 -17.60 19.13
CA SER A 10 -5.29 -18.89 19.25
C SER A 10 -5.37 -19.71 17.97
N ALA A 11 -6.52 -19.72 17.28
CA ALA A 11 -6.70 -20.38 15.99
C ALA A 11 -5.86 -19.71 14.89
N ILE A 12 -5.85 -18.38 14.83
CA ILE A 12 -5.02 -17.61 13.89
C ILE A 12 -3.53 -17.92 14.10
N LYS A 13 -3.10 -17.98 15.36
CA LYS A 13 -1.71 -18.30 15.72
C LYS A 13 -1.33 -19.73 15.31
N ALA A 14 -2.22 -20.70 15.53
CA ALA A 14 -1.99 -22.09 15.11
C ALA A 14 -1.91 -22.22 13.58
N TYR A 15 -2.85 -21.59 12.86
CA TYR A 15 -2.88 -21.56 11.40
C TYR A 15 -1.57 -20.99 10.82
N ARG A 16 -1.14 -19.82 11.28
CA ARG A 16 0.13 -19.22 10.82
C ARG A 16 1.34 -20.11 11.09
N LYS A 17 1.39 -20.77 12.25
CA LYS A 17 2.48 -21.68 12.62
C LYS A 17 2.55 -22.91 11.71
N VAL A 18 1.40 -23.52 11.42
CA VAL A 18 1.30 -24.71 10.55
C VAL A 18 1.73 -24.38 9.12
N PHE A 19 1.25 -23.24 8.59
CA PHE A 19 1.52 -22.84 7.20
C PHE A 19 2.77 -21.98 7.03
N ARG A 20 3.57 -21.78 8.09
CA ARG A 20 4.77 -20.93 8.10
C ARG A 20 4.54 -19.56 7.45
N LEU A 21 3.37 -18.98 7.74
CA LEU A 21 3.02 -17.67 7.21
C LEU A 21 3.87 -16.60 7.92
N PRO A 22 4.47 -15.65 7.19
CA PRO A 22 5.14 -14.52 7.82
C PRO A 22 4.14 -13.76 8.69
N SER A 23 4.63 -13.14 9.77
CA SER A 23 3.82 -12.17 10.50
C SER A 23 3.42 -11.06 9.52
N PRO A 24 2.19 -10.51 9.63
CA PRO A 24 1.88 -9.29 8.91
C PRO A 24 2.90 -8.21 9.29
N PRO A 25 3.25 -7.33 8.34
CA PRO A 25 4.16 -6.23 8.58
C PRO A 25 3.63 -5.34 9.71
N GLY A 26 4.53 -4.74 10.47
CA GLY A 26 4.16 -3.70 11.43
C GLY A 26 3.59 -2.48 10.73
N ASP A 27 2.98 -1.56 11.47
CA ASP A 27 2.40 -0.34 10.90
C ASP A 27 3.42 0.49 10.10
N ASP A 28 4.65 0.58 10.60
CA ASP A 28 5.73 1.34 9.96
C ASP A 28 6.23 0.66 8.68
N GLU A 29 6.39 -0.67 8.71
CA GLU A 29 6.74 -1.46 7.53
C GLU A 29 5.64 -1.38 6.47
N SER A 30 4.37 -1.47 6.89
CA SER A 30 3.21 -1.31 6.02
C SER A 30 3.18 0.08 5.36
N LEU A 31 3.54 1.13 6.11
CA LEU A 31 3.65 2.48 5.58
C LEU A 31 4.75 2.59 4.51
N LEU A 32 5.94 2.04 4.78
CA LEU A 32 7.04 2.02 3.79
C LEU A 32 6.67 1.22 2.53
N MET A 33 6.01 0.08 2.68
CA MET A 33 5.49 -0.70 1.56
C MET A 33 4.45 0.10 0.75
N CYS A 34 3.59 0.87 1.41
CA CYS A 34 2.62 1.73 0.73
C CYS A 34 3.31 2.82 -0.09
N ILE A 35 4.40 3.41 0.42
CA ILE A 35 5.19 4.42 -0.29
C ILE A 35 5.80 3.81 -1.54
N GLN A 36 6.49 2.67 -1.41
CA GLN A 36 7.08 1.94 -2.53
C GLN A 36 6.03 1.58 -3.59
N SER A 37 4.88 1.06 -3.16
CA SER A 37 3.77 0.73 -4.04
C SER A 37 3.24 1.95 -4.79
N SER A 38 3.09 3.10 -4.11
CA SER A 38 2.62 4.33 -4.77
C SER A 38 3.64 4.83 -5.80
N SER A 39 4.94 4.76 -5.52
CA SER A 39 5.99 5.07 -6.50
C SER A 39 5.90 4.18 -7.75
N SER A 40 5.76 2.87 -7.57
CA SER A 40 5.62 1.93 -8.70
C SER A 40 4.36 2.19 -9.53
N LYS A 41 3.25 2.55 -8.88
CA LYS A 41 2.01 2.90 -9.58
C LYS A 41 2.14 4.16 -10.40
N ILE A 42 2.78 5.21 -9.89
CA ILE A 42 3.03 6.44 -10.64
C ILE A 42 3.82 6.11 -11.91
N LEU A 43 4.91 5.34 -11.79
CA LEU A 43 5.71 4.93 -12.95
C LEU A 43 4.89 4.13 -13.97
N SER A 44 4.01 3.25 -13.49
CA SER A 44 3.15 2.44 -14.35
C SER A 44 2.09 3.28 -15.07
N ALA A 45 1.47 4.23 -14.36
CA ALA A 45 0.47 5.13 -14.92
C ALA A 45 1.10 6.12 -15.92
N GLU A 46 2.32 6.59 -15.64
CA GLU A 46 3.12 7.39 -16.59
C GLU A 46 3.49 6.58 -17.84
N SER A 47 3.85 5.30 -17.71
CA SER A 47 4.06 4.42 -18.87
C SER A 47 2.79 4.26 -19.69
N LEU A 48 1.65 4.00 -19.03
CA LEU A 48 0.36 3.88 -19.71
C LEU A 48 -0.01 5.16 -20.46
N PHE A 49 0.12 6.32 -19.82
CA PHE A 49 -0.14 7.62 -20.45
C PHE A 49 0.66 7.83 -21.73
N ASN A 50 1.91 7.33 -21.78
CA ASN A 50 2.76 7.46 -22.96
C ASN A 50 2.39 6.50 -24.11
N GLU A 51 1.64 5.44 -23.83
CA GLU A 51 1.28 4.40 -24.81
C GLU A 51 -0.13 4.60 -25.41
N ILE A 52 -1.02 5.22 -24.66
CA ILE A 52 -2.42 5.41 -25.06
C ILE A 52 -2.59 6.59 -26.02
N THR A 53 -3.53 6.44 -26.95
CA THR A 53 -3.89 7.46 -27.95
C THR A 53 -5.38 7.82 -27.91
N ASP A 54 -6.16 7.12 -27.10
CA ASP A 54 -7.58 7.39 -26.90
C ASP A 54 -7.75 8.49 -25.86
N ASP A 55 -8.51 9.53 -26.21
CA ASP A 55 -8.62 10.75 -25.40
C ASP A 55 -9.23 10.49 -24.01
N ASP A 56 -10.24 9.60 -23.91
CA ASP A 56 -10.85 9.26 -22.62
C ASP A 56 -9.87 8.48 -21.73
N LEU A 57 -9.04 7.63 -22.34
CA LEU A 57 -8.00 6.91 -21.62
C LEU A 57 -6.86 7.85 -21.18
N ILE A 58 -6.52 8.86 -21.98
CA ILE A 58 -5.55 9.91 -21.62
C ILE A 58 -6.00 10.64 -20.37
N ASP A 59 -7.28 11.02 -20.31
CA ASP A 59 -7.87 11.65 -19.13
C ASP A 59 -7.81 10.71 -17.91
N TYR A 60 -8.20 9.44 -18.09
CA TYR A 60 -8.10 8.43 -17.03
C TYR A 60 -6.68 8.32 -16.46
N ALA A 61 -5.67 8.14 -17.33
CA ALA A 61 -4.28 8.00 -16.89
C ALA A 61 -3.77 9.29 -16.21
N THR A 62 -4.20 10.46 -16.70
CA THR A 62 -3.88 11.76 -16.09
C THR A 62 -4.41 11.84 -14.66
N TYR A 63 -5.68 11.49 -14.45
CA TYR A 63 -6.28 11.51 -13.12
C TYR A 63 -5.66 10.47 -12.18
N ASP A 64 -5.30 9.29 -12.68
CA ASP A 64 -4.64 8.24 -11.89
C ASP A 64 -3.25 8.70 -11.41
N ILE A 65 -2.46 9.33 -12.29
CA ILE A 65 -1.16 9.94 -11.94
C ILE A 65 -1.35 11.01 -10.85
N LEU A 66 -2.32 11.90 -11.00
CA LEU A 66 -2.58 12.96 -10.02
C LEU A 66 -3.00 12.39 -8.65
N ALA A 67 -3.88 11.39 -8.66
CA ALA A 67 -4.36 10.74 -7.45
C ALA A 67 -3.23 10.03 -6.70
N GLU A 68 -2.41 9.24 -7.39
CA GLU A 68 -1.29 8.54 -6.75
C GLU A 68 -0.16 9.50 -6.33
N LYS A 69 0.11 10.59 -7.06
CA LYS A 69 1.05 11.64 -6.58
C LYS A 69 0.57 12.31 -5.29
N ALA A 70 -0.73 12.62 -5.19
CA ALA A 70 -1.31 13.15 -3.95
C ALA A 70 -1.20 12.15 -2.80
N ARG A 71 -1.49 10.86 -3.06
CA ARG A 71 -1.34 9.78 -2.09
C ARG A 71 0.10 9.62 -1.61
N TYR A 72 1.06 9.57 -2.54
CA TYR A 72 2.49 9.49 -2.24
C TYR A 72 2.95 10.63 -1.33
N SER A 73 2.59 11.87 -1.67
CA SER A 73 2.92 13.05 -0.87
C SER A 73 2.42 12.94 0.57
N TYR A 74 1.16 12.49 0.75
CA TYR A 74 0.61 12.22 2.08
C TYR A 74 1.39 11.14 2.84
N LEU A 75 1.72 10.02 2.19
CA LEU A 75 2.45 8.92 2.82
C LEU A 75 3.87 9.32 3.23
N ILE A 76 4.58 10.09 2.40
CA ILE A 76 5.88 10.66 2.75
C ILE A 76 5.78 11.59 3.96
N LYS A 77 4.75 12.43 4.03
CA LYS A 77 4.50 13.27 5.20
C LYS A 77 4.31 12.42 6.45
N LYS A 78 3.53 11.32 6.36
CA LYS A 78 3.33 10.37 7.46
C LYS A 78 4.59 9.66 7.90
N ALA A 79 5.45 9.25 6.96
CA ALA A 79 6.74 8.64 7.29
C ALA A 79 7.64 9.61 8.05
N LYS A 80 7.71 10.88 7.60
CA LYS A 80 8.47 11.93 8.29
C LYS A 80 7.96 12.21 9.71
N GLU A 81 6.64 12.27 9.91
CA GLU A 81 6.02 12.41 11.25
C GLU A 81 6.42 11.27 12.20
N LYS A 82 6.74 10.08 11.66
CA LYS A 82 7.19 8.89 12.39
C LYS A 82 8.71 8.73 12.45
N ASN A 83 9.49 9.68 11.92
CA ASN A 83 10.96 9.58 11.77
C ASN A 83 11.41 8.35 10.97
N LEU A 84 10.59 7.91 10.01
CA LEU A 84 10.94 6.85 9.08
C LEU A 84 11.59 7.46 7.84
N HIS A 85 12.69 6.84 7.40
CA HIS A 85 13.34 7.18 6.14
C HIS A 85 12.77 6.25 5.06
N ALA A 86 12.04 6.84 4.11
CA ALA A 86 11.43 6.16 2.99
C ALA A 86 12.18 6.44 1.69
#